data_AF-A0A537L8Q4-F1
#
_entry.id   AF-A0A537L8Q4-F1
#
_cell.length_a   1.000
_cell.length_b   1.000
_cell.length_c   1.000
_cell.angle_alpha   90.00
_cell.angle_beta   90.00
_cell.angle_gamma   90.00
#
_symmetry.space_group_name_H-M   'P 1'
#
loop_
_entity.id
_entity.type
_entity.pdbx_description
1 polymer ?
#
loop_
_entity_poly.entity_id
_entity_poly.type
_entity_poly.pdbx_seq_one_letter_code
_entity_poly.pdbx_strand_id
1 'polypeptide(L)'
;AAAYTVFGLHPLAGQLLLAALGALTTVVVYHLGKDLFSREVGVLAGLLTACYPFFVFLSAVPITENLAIPLYAFLALALVHGARSSAWHHAVVSGCLLGLAALNRPQILGFFPLLVPLVALGWGSGWSAKLRNVALMVVCWAVILAPWTIRNRVVLHRWAPVSLQGGTALLEGNNPHTQTALTQLEHGARGWYDDPRWGSDLAGLSPVEADRAAFDLALHFIRDHPARALDYAAQKLWIFFSAYNQPIAKISWYPMLAFSLLGFWCTRRDWRRLLPIHLLVAQTILTAAIFTSMPRFRAPVEPFFLLLAAVALRRWWTLWAACPGRPGPA
;
A
#
# COMPACT_ATOMS: atom_id res chain seq x y z
N ALA A 1 5.81 -3.85 22.16
CA ALA A 1 5.61 -3.62 23.60
C ALA A 1 4.48 -4.50 24.14
N ALA A 2 3.21 -4.26 23.78
CA ALA A 2 2.05 -4.99 24.33
C ALA A 2 2.12 -6.53 24.25
N ALA A 3 2.56 -7.10 23.12
CA ALA A 3 2.72 -8.56 23.02
C ALA A 3 3.84 -9.09 23.93
N TYR A 4 4.97 -8.39 24.00
CA TYR A 4 6.11 -8.79 24.84
C TYR A 4 5.87 -8.56 26.34
N THR A 5 4.96 -7.65 26.72
CA THR A 5 4.54 -7.52 28.13
C THR A 5 3.66 -8.68 28.57
N VAL A 6 2.89 -9.29 27.68
CA VAL A 6 2.00 -10.42 27.99
C VAL A 6 2.73 -11.76 27.87
N PHE A 7 3.55 -11.93 26.83
CA PHE A 7 4.18 -13.20 26.48
C PHE A 7 5.68 -13.28 26.76
N GLY A 8 6.26 -12.21 27.32
CA GLY A 8 7.71 -12.08 27.52
C GLY A 8 8.48 -11.73 26.24
N LEU A 9 9.79 -11.48 26.37
CA LEU A 9 10.70 -11.16 25.27
C LEU A 9 11.10 -12.44 24.50
N HIS A 10 10.11 -13.13 23.91
CA HIS A 10 10.35 -14.32 23.12
C HIS A 10 10.11 -14.04 21.62
N PRO A 11 11.05 -14.36 20.70
CA PRO A 11 10.88 -14.13 19.26
C PRO A 11 9.60 -14.78 18.69
N LEU A 12 9.26 -15.97 19.19
CA LEU A 12 8.03 -16.69 18.82
C LEU A 12 6.75 -15.88 19.10
N ALA A 13 6.68 -15.13 20.21
CA ALA A 13 5.49 -14.34 20.51
C ALA A 13 5.27 -13.23 19.46
N GLY A 14 6.37 -12.64 18.98
CA GLY A 14 6.34 -11.71 17.85
C GLY A 14 5.85 -12.39 16.59
N GLN A 15 6.48 -13.50 16.20
CA GLN A 15 6.11 -14.25 14.98
C GLN A 15 4.66 -14.74 14.98
N LEU A 16 4.14 -15.22 16.13
CA LEU A 16 2.74 -15.63 16.27
C LEU A 16 1.78 -14.44 16.08
N LEU A 17 2.13 -13.26 16.60
CA LEU A 17 1.35 -12.04 16.34
C LEU A 17 1.36 -11.70 14.84
N LEU A 18 2.52 -11.77 14.18
CA LEU A 18 2.63 -11.50 12.74
C LEU A 18 1.81 -12.52 11.92
N ALA A 19 1.86 -13.79 12.28
CA ALA A 19 1.07 -14.85 11.66
C ALA A 19 -0.44 -14.62 11.84
N ALA A 20 -0.87 -14.19 13.04
CA ALA A 20 -2.26 -13.84 13.31
C ALA A 20 -2.72 -12.63 12.47
N LEU A 21 -1.88 -11.61 12.31
CA LEU A 21 -2.16 -10.47 11.42
C LEU A 21 -2.25 -10.89 9.94
N GLY A 22 -1.39 -11.82 9.50
CA GLY A 22 -1.46 -12.42 8.17
C GLY A 22 -2.76 -13.20 7.94
N ALA A 23 -3.14 -14.06 8.89
CA ALA A 23 -4.39 -14.81 8.83
C ALA A 23 -5.63 -13.89 8.82
N LEU A 24 -5.59 -12.81 9.61
CA LEU A 24 -6.65 -11.81 9.61
C LEU A 24 -6.77 -11.10 8.26
N THR A 25 -5.65 -10.78 7.62
CA THR A 25 -5.63 -10.21 6.26
C THR A 25 -6.36 -11.14 5.28
N THR A 26 -6.08 -12.45 5.32
CA THR A 26 -6.77 -13.45 4.48
C THR A 26 -8.28 -13.40 4.64
N VAL A 27 -8.79 -13.30 5.88
CA VAL A 27 -10.23 -13.21 6.15
C VAL A 27 -10.81 -11.91 5.58
N VAL A 28 -10.12 -10.79 5.74
CA VAL A 28 -10.57 -9.49 5.20
C VAL A 28 -10.62 -9.51 3.68
N VAL A 29 -9.62 -10.09 3.01
CA VAL A 29 -9.59 -10.23 1.55
C VAL A 29 -10.71 -11.15 1.05
N TYR A 30 -11.01 -12.22 1.78
CA TYR A 30 -12.19 -13.05 1.51
C TYR A 30 -13.48 -12.22 1.52
N HIS A 31 -13.68 -11.39 2.55
CA HIS A 31 -14.85 -10.52 2.65
C HIS A 31 -14.91 -9.49 1.53
N LEU A 32 -13.78 -8.85 1.18
CA LEU A 32 -13.69 -7.96 0.02
C LEU A 32 -14.17 -8.65 -1.26
N GLY A 33 -13.66 -9.85 -1.55
CA GLY A 33 -14.04 -10.61 -2.75
C GLY A 33 -15.50 -11.05 -2.74
N LYS A 34 -16.00 -11.49 -1.58
CA LYS A 34 -17.41 -11.86 -1.40
C LYS A 34 -18.36 -10.69 -1.64
N ASP A 35 -18.06 -9.54 -1.03
CA ASP A 35 -18.98 -8.41 -1.00
C ASP A 35 -18.96 -7.62 -2.31
N LEU A 36 -17.82 -7.58 -3.01
CA LEU A 36 -17.68 -6.92 -4.31
C LEU A 36 -18.11 -7.79 -5.49
N PHE A 37 -17.97 -9.11 -5.38
CA PHE A 37 -18.20 -10.04 -6.49
C PHE A 37 -19.09 -11.22 -6.08
N SER A 38 -18.50 -12.28 -5.51
CA SER A 38 -19.20 -13.51 -5.14
C SER A 38 -18.44 -14.31 -4.09
N ARG A 39 -19.12 -15.25 -3.42
CA ARG A 39 -18.51 -16.12 -2.41
C ARG A 39 -17.30 -16.87 -2.94
N GLU A 40 -17.35 -17.36 -4.18
CA GLU A 40 -16.26 -18.11 -4.81
C GLU A 40 -15.03 -17.23 -5.05
N VAL A 41 -15.24 -15.98 -5.49
CA VAL A 41 -14.14 -15.01 -5.62
C VAL A 41 -13.53 -14.71 -4.26
N GLY A 42 -14.35 -14.55 -3.22
CA GLY A 42 -13.88 -14.39 -1.85
C GLY A 42 -13.00 -15.55 -1.40
N VAL A 43 -13.46 -16.80 -1.56
CA VAL A 43 -12.69 -18.01 -1.19
C VAL A 43 -11.36 -18.02 -1.93
N LEU A 44 -11.39 -17.80 -3.24
CA LEU A 44 -10.18 -17.84 -4.06
C LEU A 44 -9.19 -16.72 -3.69
N ALA A 45 -9.67 -15.49 -3.48
CA ALA A 45 -8.83 -14.36 -3.07
C ALA A 45 -8.18 -14.60 -1.68
N GLY A 46 -8.94 -15.18 -0.74
CA GLY A 46 -8.42 -15.59 0.56
C GLY A 46 -7.34 -16.67 0.44
N LEU A 47 -7.59 -17.74 -0.33
CA LEU A 47 -6.63 -18.82 -0.54
C LEU A 47 -5.34 -18.33 -1.22
N LEU A 48 -5.48 -17.50 -2.26
CA LEU A 48 -4.32 -16.88 -2.91
C LEU A 48 -3.50 -16.05 -1.92
N THR A 49 -4.17 -15.28 -1.06
CA THR A 49 -3.52 -14.47 -0.01
C THR A 49 -2.79 -15.33 1.02
N ALA A 50 -3.43 -16.40 1.51
CA ALA A 50 -2.86 -17.30 2.51
C ALA A 50 -1.63 -18.06 2.00
N CYS A 51 -1.64 -18.45 0.72
CA CYS A 51 -0.57 -19.23 0.11
C CYS A 51 0.46 -18.37 -0.62
N TYR A 52 0.32 -17.04 -0.64
CA TYR A 52 1.23 -16.17 -1.39
C TYR A 52 2.62 -16.20 -0.73
N PRO A 53 3.69 -16.65 -1.43
CA PRO A 53 4.98 -16.93 -0.79
C PRO A 53 5.59 -15.74 -0.06
N PHE A 54 5.41 -14.52 -0.57
CA PHE A 54 5.90 -13.32 0.08
C PHE A 54 5.17 -13.05 1.40
N PHE A 55 3.86 -13.26 1.48
CA PHE A 55 3.12 -13.08 2.75
C PHE A 55 3.46 -14.15 3.78
N VAL A 56 3.68 -15.40 3.34
CA VAL A 56 4.20 -16.47 4.20
C VAL A 56 5.57 -16.08 4.75
N PHE A 57 6.46 -15.56 3.91
CA PHE A 57 7.78 -15.08 4.34
C PHE A 57 7.66 -13.93 5.37
N LEU A 58 6.75 -12.98 5.15
CA LEU A 58 6.53 -11.88 6.10
C LEU A 58 6.11 -12.36 7.49
N SER A 59 5.43 -13.51 7.63
CA SER A 59 5.08 -14.05 8.96
C SER A 59 6.30 -14.37 9.83
N ALA A 60 7.47 -14.60 9.22
CA ALA A 60 8.71 -14.91 9.92
C ALA A 60 9.63 -13.70 10.14
N VAL A 61 9.43 -12.61 9.39
CA VAL A 61 10.35 -11.46 9.37
C VAL A 61 9.62 -10.19 9.85
N PRO A 62 10.00 -9.62 11.00
CA PRO A 62 9.33 -8.44 11.56
C PRO A 62 9.73 -7.18 10.80
N ILE A 63 8.86 -6.71 9.90
CA ILE A 63 8.98 -5.44 9.19
C ILE A 63 7.67 -4.64 9.24
N THR A 64 7.71 -3.38 8.79
CA THR A 64 6.56 -2.47 8.85
C THR A 64 5.34 -2.97 8.06
N GLU A 65 5.60 -3.72 7.00
CA GLU A 65 4.62 -4.30 6.09
C GLU A 65 3.66 -5.24 6.80
N ASN A 66 4.11 -5.94 7.84
CA ASN A 66 3.28 -6.87 8.61
C ASN A 66 2.03 -6.22 9.20
N LEU A 67 2.14 -4.96 9.62
CA LEU A 67 1.00 -4.18 10.12
C LEU A 67 0.36 -3.34 9.01
N ALA A 68 1.10 -2.95 7.98
CA ALA A 68 0.57 -2.11 6.90
C ALA A 68 -0.44 -2.88 6.04
N ILE A 69 -0.14 -4.14 5.70
CA ILE A 69 -1.00 -5.02 4.90
C ILE A 69 -2.41 -5.16 5.50
N PRO A 70 -2.60 -5.61 6.77
CA PRO A 70 -3.93 -5.72 7.35
C PRO A 70 -4.61 -4.35 7.47
N LEU A 71 -3.90 -3.28 7.83
CA LEU A 71 -4.49 -1.94 7.92
C LEU A 71 -5.05 -1.46 6.58
N TYR A 72 -4.32 -1.67 5.47
CA TYR A 72 -4.79 -1.33 4.13
C TYR A 72 -5.98 -2.21 3.71
N ALA A 73 -5.95 -3.51 4.01
CA ALA A 73 -7.06 -4.41 3.71
C ALA A 73 -8.35 -4.01 4.48
N PHE A 74 -8.24 -3.73 5.78
CA PHE A 74 -9.36 -3.24 6.58
C PHE A 74 -9.85 -1.87 6.12
N LEU A 75 -8.93 -0.97 5.77
CA LEU A 75 -9.28 0.34 5.23
C LEU A 75 -10.07 0.18 3.93
N ALA A 76 -9.62 -0.66 3.00
CA ALA A 76 -10.35 -0.95 1.77
C ALA A 76 -11.75 -1.50 2.05
N LEU A 77 -11.88 -2.46 2.99
CA LEU A 77 -13.18 -3.02 3.36
C LEU A 77 -14.11 -1.96 3.94
N ALA A 78 -13.62 -1.11 4.85
CA ALA A 78 -14.39 -0.03 5.45
C ALA A 78 -14.82 1.01 4.41
N LEU A 79 -13.93 1.38 3.47
CA LEU A 79 -14.24 2.31 2.39
C LEU A 79 -15.27 1.74 1.42
N VAL A 80 -15.18 0.45 1.08
CA VAL A 80 -16.17 -0.24 0.23
C VAL A 80 -17.55 -0.24 0.89
N HIS A 81 -17.63 -0.56 2.19
CA HIS A 81 -18.89 -0.53 2.92
C HIS A 81 -19.45 0.90 3.10
N GLY A 82 -18.58 1.87 3.36
CA GLY A 82 -18.95 3.28 3.46
C GLY A 82 -19.50 3.84 2.13
N ALA A 83 -18.89 3.46 1.01
CA ALA A 83 -19.35 3.82 -0.33
C ALA A 83 -20.73 3.20 -0.67
N ARG A 84 -21.13 2.10 -0.03
CA ARG A 84 -22.43 1.45 -0.24
C ARG A 84 -23.53 1.96 0.67
N SER A 85 -23.22 2.28 1.94
CA SER A 85 -24.24 2.49 2.97
C SER A 85 -24.33 3.92 3.53
N SER A 86 -23.38 4.81 3.23
CA SER A 86 -23.33 6.20 3.74
C SER A 86 -23.49 6.37 5.26
N ALA A 87 -23.45 5.27 6.01
CA ALA A 87 -23.56 5.27 7.44
C ALA A 87 -22.27 5.87 8.04
N TRP A 88 -22.46 6.73 9.03
CA TRP A 88 -21.39 7.52 9.63
C TRP A 88 -20.30 6.65 10.29
N HIS A 89 -20.65 5.47 10.79
CA HIS A 89 -19.68 4.58 11.44
C HIS A 89 -18.61 4.06 10.48
N HIS A 90 -18.95 3.82 9.20
CA HIS A 90 -17.93 3.46 8.20
C HIS A 90 -16.94 4.59 7.98
N ALA A 91 -17.41 5.84 7.99
CA ALA A 91 -16.54 7.01 7.88
C ALA A 91 -15.60 7.13 9.09
N VAL A 92 -16.11 6.93 10.31
CA VAL A 92 -15.30 6.92 11.54
C VAL A 92 -14.24 5.82 11.48
N VAL A 93 -14.63 4.58 11.15
CA VAL A 93 -13.72 3.45 11.03
C VAL A 93 -12.66 3.69 9.95
N SER A 94 -13.05 4.17 8.77
CA SER A 94 -12.11 4.52 7.69
C SER A 94 -11.13 5.62 8.10
N GLY A 95 -11.60 6.67 8.79
CA GLY A 95 -10.73 7.74 9.30
C GLY A 95 -9.72 7.24 10.33
N CYS A 96 -10.16 6.41 11.28
CA CYS A 96 -9.28 5.80 12.27
C CYS A 96 -8.23 4.88 11.61
N LEU A 97 -8.65 4.01 10.68
CA LEU A 97 -7.76 3.11 9.96
C LEU A 97 -6.77 3.87 9.08
N LEU A 98 -7.20 4.95 8.41
CA LEU A 98 -6.32 5.83 7.65
C LEU A 98 -5.27 6.51 8.57
N GLY A 99 -5.67 6.94 9.77
CA GLY A 99 -4.77 7.49 10.79
C GLY A 99 -3.73 6.47 11.26
N LEU A 100 -4.16 5.26 11.60
CA LEU A 100 -3.27 4.16 12.02
C LEU A 100 -2.34 3.74 10.89
N ALA A 101 -2.85 3.66 9.66
CA ALA A 101 -2.05 3.38 8.47
C ALA A 101 -1.02 4.48 8.23
N ALA A 102 -1.36 5.75 8.46
CA ALA A 102 -0.43 6.87 8.33
C ALA A 102 0.67 6.84 9.39
N LEU A 103 0.35 6.50 10.64
CA LEU A 103 1.35 6.32 11.70
C LEU A 103 2.34 5.19 11.40
N ASN A 104 1.88 4.13 10.71
CA ASN A 104 2.75 3.05 10.25
C ASN A 104 3.58 3.48 9.02
N ARG A 105 2.90 3.95 7.97
CA ARG A 105 3.50 4.36 6.69
C ARG A 105 2.98 5.74 6.27
N PRO A 106 3.78 6.81 6.46
CA PRO A 106 3.39 8.18 6.13
C PRO A 106 2.99 8.39 4.66
N GLN A 107 3.45 7.50 3.76
CA GLN A 107 3.13 7.51 2.34
C GLN A 107 1.61 7.61 2.08
N ILE A 108 0.78 6.96 2.92
CA ILE A 108 -0.69 6.98 2.75
C ILE A 108 -1.32 8.38 2.92
N LEU A 109 -0.58 9.36 3.46
CA LEU A 109 -1.02 10.75 3.51
C LEU A 109 -1.31 11.31 2.10
N GLY A 110 -0.67 10.77 1.06
CA GLY A 110 -1.01 11.08 -0.34
C GLY A 110 -2.43 10.67 -0.76
N PHE A 111 -3.18 9.95 0.08
CA PHE A 111 -4.56 9.55 -0.18
C PHE A 111 -5.57 10.69 0.06
N PHE A 112 -5.22 11.75 0.81
CA PHE A 112 -6.15 12.84 1.12
C PHE A 112 -6.75 13.52 -0.11
N PRO A 113 -5.97 13.94 -1.12
CA PRO A 113 -6.52 14.50 -2.35
C PRO A 113 -7.47 13.53 -3.08
N LEU A 114 -7.28 12.22 -2.89
CA LEU A 114 -8.09 11.17 -3.51
C LEU A 114 -9.44 10.93 -2.80
N LEU A 115 -9.67 11.54 -1.64
CA LEU A 115 -11.00 11.55 -1.02
C LEU A 115 -12.01 12.32 -1.88
N VAL A 116 -11.57 13.33 -2.64
CA VAL A 116 -12.43 14.11 -3.55
C VAL A 116 -13.03 13.23 -4.66
N PRO A 117 -12.24 12.53 -5.51
CA PRO A 117 -12.80 11.63 -6.51
C PRO A 117 -13.56 10.47 -5.89
N LEU A 118 -13.14 9.96 -4.71
CA LEU A 118 -13.90 8.92 -3.99
C LEU A 118 -15.34 9.38 -3.68
N VAL A 119 -15.51 10.63 -3.28
CA VAL A 119 -16.80 11.25 -2.96
C VAL A 119 -17.58 11.59 -4.22
N ALA A 120 -16.93 12.25 -5.19
CA ALA A 120 -17.57 12.72 -6.41
C ALA A 120 -18.07 11.55 -7.29
N LEU A 121 -17.29 10.47 -7.36
CA LEU A 121 -17.56 9.31 -8.23
C LEU A 121 -18.10 8.10 -7.46
N GLY A 122 -18.12 8.18 -6.12
CA GLY A 122 -18.71 7.18 -5.23
C GLY A 122 -20.23 7.09 -5.35
N TRP A 123 -20.78 5.92 -5.01
CA TRP A 123 -22.16 5.55 -5.34
C TRP A 123 -23.15 5.90 -4.23
N GLY A 124 -24.43 5.96 -4.60
CA GLY A 124 -25.56 5.68 -3.68
C GLY A 124 -25.91 6.73 -2.63
N SER A 125 -25.36 7.95 -2.67
CA SER A 125 -25.63 8.96 -1.64
C SER A 125 -25.68 10.40 -2.08
N GLY A 126 -26.53 11.16 -1.39
CA GLY A 126 -26.62 12.61 -1.54
C GLY A 126 -25.36 13.33 -1.05
N TRP A 127 -25.10 14.50 -1.62
CA TRP A 127 -23.86 15.27 -1.40
C TRP A 127 -23.61 15.60 0.08
N SER A 128 -24.66 15.94 0.84
CA SER A 128 -24.57 16.27 2.26
C SER A 128 -24.07 15.10 3.11
N ALA A 129 -24.54 13.87 2.83
CA ALA A 129 -24.09 12.68 3.54
C ALA A 129 -22.63 12.35 3.22
N LYS A 130 -22.23 12.54 1.95
CA LYS A 130 -20.84 12.36 1.52
C LYS A 130 -19.90 13.35 2.21
N LEU A 131 -20.26 14.64 2.23
CA LEU A 131 -19.44 15.68 2.85
C LEU A 131 -19.30 15.47 4.37
N ARG A 132 -20.40 15.11 5.05
CA ARG A 132 -20.36 14.70 6.46
C ARG A 132 -19.40 13.54 6.69
N ASN A 133 -19.46 12.50 5.87
CA ASN A 133 -18.62 11.32 6.02
C ASN A 133 -17.14 11.65 5.77
N VAL A 134 -16.82 12.50 4.79
CA VAL A 134 -15.44 13.01 4.60
C VAL A 134 -14.97 13.78 5.83
N ALA A 135 -15.80 14.70 6.34
CA ALA A 135 -15.45 15.47 7.53
C ALA A 135 -15.18 14.55 8.72
N LEU A 136 -16.02 13.54 8.96
CA LEU A 136 -15.81 12.53 9.99
C LEU A 136 -14.50 11.74 9.78
N MET A 137 -14.21 11.32 8.55
CA MET A 137 -12.95 10.64 8.24
C MET A 137 -11.74 11.51 8.56
N VAL A 138 -11.77 12.79 8.16
CA VAL A 138 -10.69 13.76 8.41
C VAL A 138 -10.52 14.01 9.90
N VAL A 139 -11.61 14.20 10.65
CA VAL A 139 -11.57 14.41 12.10
C VAL A 139 -10.98 13.20 12.81
N CYS A 140 -11.47 11.99 12.52
CA CYS A 140 -10.97 10.77 13.14
C CYS A 140 -9.49 10.52 12.81
N TRP A 141 -9.09 10.74 11.56
CA TRP A 141 -7.68 10.68 11.16
C TRP A 141 -6.82 11.68 11.95
N ALA A 142 -7.25 12.94 12.06
CA ALA A 142 -6.53 13.98 12.78
C ALA A 142 -6.39 13.63 14.26
N VAL A 143 -7.45 13.11 14.89
CA VAL A 143 -7.43 12.66 16.29
C VAL A 143 -6.42 11.52 16.50
N ILE A 144 -6.35 10.54 15.60
CA ILE A 144 -5.37 9.46 15.70
C ILE A 144 -3.93 9.97 15.52
N LEU A 145 -3.70 10.92 14.62
CA LEU A 145 -2.36 11.49 14.40
C LEU A 145 -1.93 12.48 15.49
N ALA A 146 -2.88 13.15 16.15
CA ALA A 146 -2.61 14.28 17.03
C ALA A 146 -1.58 13.97 18.12
N PRO A 147 -1.66 12.85 18.89
CA PRO A 147 -0.70 12.59 19.97
C PRO A 147 0.75 12.53 19.47
N TRP A 148 0.96 11.86 18.34
CA TRP A 148 2.29 11.72 17.76
C TRP A 148 2.78 13.03 17.13
N THR A 149 1.88 13.76 16.45
CA THR A 149 2.19 15.07 15.87
C THR A 149 2.57 16.09 16.96
N ILE A 150 1.84 16.10 18.08
CA ILE A 150 2.12 16.96 19.24
C ILE A 150 3.47 16.58 19.84
N ARG A 151 3.74 15.29 20.04
CA ARG A 151 5.06 14.81 20.49
C ARG A 151 6.17 15.28 19.56
N ASN A 152 5.98 15.20 18.25
CA ASN A 152 6.95 15.69 17.27
C ASN A 152 7.16 17.21 17.39
N ARG A 153 6.10 17.99 17.59
CA ARG A 153 6.22 19.44 17.81
C ARG A 153 6.99 19.79 19.08
N VAL A 154 6.80 19.05 20.17
CA VAL A 154 7.46 19.28 21.46
C VAL A 154 8.92 18.84 21.42
N VAL A 155 9.21 17.66 20.87
CA VAL A 155 10.55 17.05 20.90
C VAL A 155 11.43 17.49 19.72
N LEU A 156 10.87 17.57 18.52
CA LEU A 156 11.61 17.91 17.30
C LEU A 156 11.47 19.39 16.93
N HIS A 157 10.71 20.16 17.72
CA HIS A 157 10.40 21.56 17.46
C HIS A 157 9.82 21.84 16.06
N ARG A 158 9.24 20.82 15.40
CA ARG A 158 8.69 20.88 14.03
C ARG A 158 7.32 20.22 13.94
N TRP A 159 6.43 20.81 13.13
CA TRP A 159 5.15 20.22 12.77
C TRP A 159 5.36 19.12 11.72
N ALA A 160 5.69 17.92 12.18
CA ALA A 160 5.81 16.72 11.36
C ALA A 160 4.65 15.76 11.72
N PRO A 161 3.64 15.58 10.83
CA PRO A 161 2.47 14.76 11.13
C PRO A 161 2.79 13.33 11.54
N VAL A 162 3.84 12.75 10.93
CA VAL A 162 4.27 11.38 11.26
C VAL A 162 5.79 11.29 11.40
N SER A 163 6.57 11.63 10.38
CA SER A 163 8.03 11.44 10.43
C SER A 163 8.81 12.55 9.72
N LEU A 164 10.11 12.61 10.02
CA LEU A 164 11.12 13.43 9.34
C LEU A 164 11.88 12.59 8.31
N GLN A 165 11.17 12.01 7.34
CA GLN A 165 11.78 11.20 6.27
C GLN A 165 11.23 11.55 4.88
N GLY A 166 10.42 12.60 4.78
CA GLY A 166 9.80 12.98 3.51
C GLY A 166 10.83 13.56 2.55
N GLY A 167 11.68 14.45 3.04
CA GLY A 167 12.73 15.07 2.24
C GLY A 167 13.83 14.08 1.87
N THR A 168 14.25 13.25 2.82
CA THR A 168 15.28 12.23 2.55
C THR A 168 14.79 11.21 1.52
N ALA A 169 13.56 10.68 1.67
CA ALA A 169 12.99 9.74 0.70
C ALA A 169 12.77 10.36 -0.69
N LEU A 170 12.48 11.67 -0.75
CA LEU A 170 12.35 12.38 -2.02
C LEU A 170 13.71 12.56 -2.69
N LEU A 171 14.74 12.92 -1.92
CA LEU A 171 16.11 13.06 -2.41
C LEU A 171 16.67 11.71 -2.88
N GLU A 172 16.46 10.63 -2.13
CA GLU A 172 16.90 9.27 -2.50
C GLU A 172 16.54 8.91 -3.95
N GLY A 173 15.29 9.15 -4.32
CA GLY A 173 14.82 8.83 -5.67
C GLY A 173 14.92 9.97 -6.68
N ASN A 174 15.48 11.14 -6.31
CA ASN A 174 15.62 12.30 -7.19
C ASN A 174 16.90 13.10 -6.86
N ASN A 175 18.06 12.53 -7.17
CA ASN A 175 19.36 13.21 -7.07
C ASN A 175 20.30 12.79 -8.21
N PRO A 176 21.45 13.47 -8.42
CA PRO A 176 22.38 13.17 -9.50
C PRO A 176 22.90 11.74 -9.55
N HIS A 177 22.89 11.06 -8.40
CA HIS A 177 23.43 9.73 -8.21
C HIS A 177 22.34 8.64 -8.13
N THR A 178 21.04 8.97 -8.11
CA THR A 178 19.93 8.00 -7.97
C THR A 178 20.02 6.82 -8.94
N GLN A 179 20.57 7.01 -10.14
CA GLN A 179 20.76 5.92 -11.12
C GLN A 179 21.51 4.72 -10.53
N THR A 180 22.53 4.95 -9.69
CA THR A 180 23.27 3.88 -9.00
C THR A 180 22.33 2.99 -8.17
N ALA A 181 21.31 3.59 -7.54
CA ALA A 181 20.31 2.90 -6.70
C ALA A 181 19.49 1.95 -7.54
N LEU A 182 18.99 2.49 -8.66
CA LEU A 182 18.05 1.82 -9.53
C LEU A 182 18.72 0.60 -10.15
N THR A 183 19.96 0.77 -10.63
CA THR A 183 20.76 -0.33 -11.17
C THR A 183 21.06 -1.40 -10.11
N GLN A 184 21.38 -1.04 -8.86
CA GLN A 184 21.57 -2.03 -7.79
C GLN A 184 20.27 -2.81 -7.49
N LEU A 185 19.13 -2.12 -7.46
CA LEU A 185 17.82 -2.72 -7.19
C LEU A 185 17.40 -3.70 -8.31
N GLU A 186 17.73 -3.41 -9.57
CA GLU A 186 17.49 -4.31 -10.71
C GLU A 186 18.23 -5.64 -10.61
N HIS A 187 19.47 -5.63 -10.11
CA HIS A 187 20.30 -6.84 -9.98
C HIS A 187 20.00 -7.66 -8.71
N GLY A 188 19.03 -7.23 -7.90
CA GLY A 188 18.66 -7.88 -6.65
C GLY A 188 19.44 -7.33 -5.46
N ALA A 189 19.27 -6.04 -5.17
CA ALA A 189 19.98 -5.35 -4.09
C ALA A 189 19.85 -6.07 -2.73
N ARG A 190 20.97 -6.12 -2.02
CA ARG A 190 21.09 -6.62 -0.64
C ARG A 190 20.78 -5.55 0.42
N GLY A 191 20.26 -4.39 0.02
CA GLY A 191 20.07 -3.25 0.93
C GLY A 191 19.55 -1.99 0.24
N TRP A 192 19.63 -0.89 0.98
CA TRP A 192 19.35 0.47 0.50
C TRP A 192 20.52 1.00 -0.33
N TYR A 193 20.35 2.23 -0.84
CA TYR A 193 21.33 2.95 -1.65
C TYR A 193 22.76 2.90 -1.06
N ASP A 194 23.74 2.52 -1.89
CA ASP A 194 25.15 2.32 -1.47
C ASP A 194 26.12 3.26 -2.21
N ASP A 195 25.67 4.45 -2.63
CA ASP A 195 26.59 5.47 -3.16
C ASP A 195 27.11 6.33 -2.00
N PRO A 196 28.43 6.36 -1.73
CA PRO A 196 29.00 7.11 -0.60
C PRO A 196 28.86 8.64 -0.75
N ARG A 197 28.50 9.13 -1.95
CA ARG A 197 28.21 10.56 -2.20
C ARG A 197 26.78 10.93 -1.82
N TRP A 198 25.93 9.93 -1.59
CA TRP A 198 24.59 10.20 -1.10
C TRP A 198 24.60 10.90 0.24
N GLY A 199 23.85 11.99 0.37
CA GLY A 199 23.67 12.65 1.65
C GLY A 199 24.96 13.27 2.22
N SER A 200 26.05 13.35 1.44
CA SER A 200 27.26 14.10 1.84
C SER A 200 26.91 15.56 2.15
N ASP A 201 25.98 16.13 1.37
CA ASP A 201 25.46 17.50 1.55
C ASP A 201 24.58 17.64 2.81
N LEU A 202 24.21 16.52 3.43
CA LEU A 202 23.42 16.47 4.67
C LEU A 202 24.29 16.18 5.90
N ALA A 203 25.59 15.89 5.71
CA ALA A 203 26.48 15.51 6.79
C ALA A 203 26.64 16.66 7.80
N GLY A 204 26.53 16.34 9.10
CA GLY A 204 26.66 17.31 10.19
C GLY A 204 25.41 18.14 10.49
N LEU A 205 24.35 18.04 9.68
CA LEU A 205 23.07 18.68 9.95
C LEU A 205 22.28 17.92 11.02
N SER A 206 21.46 18.64 11.80
CA SER A 206 20.47 17.98 12.67
C SER A 206 19.44 17.23 11.82
N PRO A 207 18.73 16.21 12.36
CA PRO A 207 17.73 15.46 11.59
C PRO A 207 16.63 16.33 10.95
N VAL A 208 16.28 17.45 11.59
CA VAL A 208 15.28 18.40 11.08
C VAL A 208 15.83 19.21 9.92
N GLU A 209 17.07 19.68 10.03
CA GLU A 209 17.77 20.42 8.97
C GLU A 209 18.08 19.52 7.79
N ALA A 210 18.54 18.29 8.04
CA ALA A 210 18.83 17.29 7.01
C ALA A 210 17.58 16.95 6.19
N ASP A 211 16.43 16.69 6.81
CA ASP A 211 15.19 16.42 6.08
C ASP A 211 14.74 17.63 5.24
N ARG A 212 14.91 18.86 5.76
CA ARG A 212 14.56 20.08 5.01
C ARG A 212 15.50 20.30 3.82
N ALA A 213 16.81 20.23 4.06
CA ALA A 213 17.83 20.37 3.03
C ALA A 213 17.66 19.28 1.96
N ALA A 214 17.36 18.04 2.35
CA ALA A 214 17.11 16.95 1.42
C ALA A 214 15.90 17.23 0.52
N PHE A 215 14.80 17.73 1.09
CA PHE A 215 13.63 18.13 0.32
C PHE A 215 13.96 19.22 -0.70
N ASP A 216 14.69 20.25 -0.27
CA ASP A 216 15.09 21.36 -1.13
C ASP A 216 16.02 20.88 -2.26
N LEU A 217 17.05 20.09 -1.95
CA LEU A 217 17.96 19.51 -2.94
C LEU A 217 17.23 18.65 -3.97
N ALA A 218 16.27 17.83 -3.52
CA ALA A 218 15.47 16.99 -4.40
C ALA A 218 14.60 17.84 -5.35
N LEU A 219 13.99 18.92 -4.84
CA LEU A 219 13.21 19.84 -5.67
C LEU A 219 14.07 20.60 -6.67
N HIS A 220 15.28 21.04 -6.28
CA HIS A 220 16.22 21.65 -7.22
C HIS A 220 16.59 20.66 -8.33
N PHE A 221 16.94 19.42 -7.99
CA PHE A 221 17.24 18.39 -8.98
C PHE A 221 16.08 18.14 -9.94
N ILE A 222 14.83 18.02 -9.44
CA ILE A 222 13.65 17.80 -10.29
C ILE A 222 13.41 18.98 -11.24
N ARG A 223 13.63 20.22 -10.77
CA ARG A 223 13.45 21.44 -11.57
C ARG A 223 14.54 21.62 -12.61
N ASP A 224 15.78 21.32 -12.27
CA ASP A 224 16.94 21.49 -13.15
C ASP A 224 17.06 20.34 -14.16
N HIS A 225 16.54 19.15 -13.83
CA HIS A 225 16.62 17.95 -14.66
C HIS A 225 15.28 17.21 -14.80
N PRO A 226 14.21 17.85 -15.31
CA PRO A 226 12.87 17.26 -15.35
C PRO A 226 12.79 15.98 -16.18
N ALA A 227 13.53 15.91 -17.30
CA ALA A 227 13.59 14.70 -18.13
C ALA A 227 14.22 13.51 -17.38
N ARG A 228 15.28 13.74 -16.61
CA ARG A 228 15.90 12.69 -15.77
C ARG A 228 15.00 12.29 -14.62
N ALA A 229 14.29 13.25 -14.00
CA ALA A 229 13.32 12.92 -12.95
C ALA A 229 12.17 12.04 -13.47
N LEU A 230 11.67 12.29 -14.68
CA LEU A 230 10.68 11.44 -15.34
C LEU A 230 11.23 10.05 -15.66
N ASP A 231 12.47 9.97 -16.13
CA ASP A 231 13.16 8.69 -16.37
C ASP A 231 13.33 7.88 -15.07
N TYR A 232 13.74 8.53 -13.97
CA TYR A 232 13.79 7.90 -12.65
C TYR A 232 12.43 7.45 -12.16
N ALA A 233 11.36 8.22 -12.40
CA ALA A 233 10.00 7.80 -12.07
C ALA A 233 9.61 6.53 -12.85
N ALA A 234 9.94 6.45 -14.15
CA ALA A 234 9.68 5.27 -14.98
C ALA A 234 10.46 4.04 -14.50
N GLN A 235 11.76 4.18 -14.21
CA GLN A 235 12.59 3.10 -13.64
C GLN A 235 12.09 2.67 -12.26
N LYS A 236 11.69 3.61 -11.39
CA LYS A 236 11.07 3.31 -10.09
C LYS A 236 9.76 2.54 -10.24
N LEU A 237 8.95 2.86 -11.24
CA LEU A 237 7.73 2.09 -11.56
C LEU A 237 8.06 0.70 -12.10
N TRP A 238 9.09 0.56 -12.93
CA TRP A 238 9.56 -0.76 -13.37
C TRP A 238 9.97 -1.64 -12.17
N ILE A 239 10.76 -1.09 -11.25
CA ILE A 239 11.15 -1.76 -10.00
C ILE A 239 9.93 -2.04 -9.12
N PHE A 240 8.95 -1.13 -9.08
CA PHE A 240 7.70 -1.34 -8.32
C PHE A 240 6.93 -2.57 -8.82
N PHE A 241 7.01 -2.89 -10.11
CA PHE A 241 6.34 -4.06 -10.71
C PHE A 241 7.28 -5.26 -10.93
N SER A 242 8.55 -5.20 -10.51
CA SER A 242 9.49 -6.31 -10.64
C SER A 242 9.43 -7.28 -9.46
N ALA A 243 9.67 -8.56 -9.69
CA ALA A 243 9.80 -9.50 -8.57
C ALA A 243 11.15 -9.33 -7.85
N TYR A 244 11.23 -9.77 -6.60
CA TYR A 244 12.53 -10.02 -5.97
C TYR A 244 13.36 -10.98 -6.81
N ASN A 245 14.70 -10.87 -6.74
CA ASN A 245 15.61 -11.69 -7.54
C ASN A 245 15.70 -13.17 -7.07
N GLN A 246 14.66 -13.68 -6.42
CA GLN A 246 14.52 -15.07 -5.98
C GLN A 246 13.59 -15.83 -6.93
N PRO A 247 13.91 -17.07 -7.35
CA PRO A 247 13.06 -17.84 -8.27
C PRO A 247 11.60 -17.96 -7.80
N ILE A 248 11.39 -18.23 -6.51
CA ILE A 248 10.03 -18.34 -5.93
C ILE A 248 9.24 -17.03 -6.01
N ALA A 249 9.92 -15.89 -5.86
CA ALA A 249 9.29 -14.58 -5.99
C ALA A 249 8.91 -14.30 -7.45
N LYS A 250 9.75 -14.65 -8.42
CA LYS A 250 9.46 -14.49 -9.86
C LYS A 250 8.29 -15.37 -10.31
N ILE A 251 8.34 -16.66 -9.96
CA ILE A 251 7.32 -17.66 -10.35
C ILE A 251 5.96 -17.36 -9.70
N SER A 252 5.94 -16.75 -8.52
CA SER A 252 4.69 -16.33 -7.89
C SER A 252 4.19 -14.96 -8.38
N TRP A 253 5.06 -13.95 -8.48
CA TRP A 253 4.66 -12.58 -8.79
C TRP A 253 4.20 -12.37 -10.24
N TYR A 254 4.95 -12.84 -11.24
CA TYR A 254 4.61 -12.51 -12.63
C TYR A 254 3.28 -13.13 -13.12
N PRO A 255 2.99 -14.42 -12.84
CA PRO A 255 1.67 -14.98 -13.12
C PRO A 255 0.57 -14.26 -12.34
N MET A 256 0.81 -13.98 -11.05
CA MET A 256 -0.14 -13.22 -10.22
C MET A 256 -0.46 -11.86 -10.83
N LEU A 257 0.56 -11.10 -11.25
CA LEU A 257 0.40 -9.81 -11.90
C LEU A 257 -0.36 -9.93 -13.22
N ALA A 258 -0.04 -10.92 -14.06
CA ALA A 258 -0.77 -11.17 -15.31
C ALA A 258 -2.27 -11.43 -15.07
N PHE A 259 -2.61 -12.33 -14.13
CA PHE A 259 -4.00 -12.56 -13.75
C PHE A 259 -4.65 -11.34 -13.12
N SER A 260 -3.91 -10.55 -12.33
CA SER A 260 -4.42 -9.29 -11.75
C SER A 260 -4.79 -8.28 -12.84
N LEU A 261 -3.96 -8.13 -13.87
CA LEU A 261 -4.22 -7.25 -15.01
C LEU A 261 -5.43 -7.73 -15.83
N LEU A 262 -5.56 -9.04 -16.05
CA LEU A 262 -6.75 -9.64 -16.68
C LEU A 262 -8.01 -9.41 -15.82
N GLY A 263 -7.87 -9.50 -14.50
CA GLY A 263 -8.93 -9.24 -13.52
C GLY A 263 -9.41 -7.79 -13.60
N PHE A 264 -8.46 -6.85 -13.55
CA PHE A 264 -8.71 -5.42 -13.75
C PHE A 264 -9.44 -5.16 -15.07
N TRP A 265 -8.97 -5.75 -16.17
CA TRP A 265 -9.63 -5.63 -17.48
C TRP A 265 -11.06 -6.18 -17.45
N CYS A 266 -11.28 -7.33 -16.81
CA CYS A 266 -12.58 -7.96 -16.67
C CYS A 266 -13.56 -7.12 -15.85
N THR A 267 -13.08 -6.37 -14.86
CA THR A 267 -13.89 -5.51 -13.99
C THR A 267 -13.93 -4.05 -14.45
N ARG A 268 -13.39 -3.72 -15.64
CA ARG A 268 -13.33 -2.33 -16.14
C ARG A 268 -14.69 -1.64 -16.26
N ARG A 269 -15.76 -2.40 -16.48
CA ARG A 269 -17.13 -1.87 -16.53
C ARG A 269 -17.69 -1.56 -15.13
N ASP A 270 -17.15 -2.20 -14.10
CA ASP A 270 -17.52 -2.03 -12.69
C ASP A 270 -16.51 -1.17 -11.90
N TRP A 271 -15.65 -0.41 -12.60
CA TRP A 271 -14.53 0.35 -12.02
C TRP A 271 -14.91 1.21 -10.82
N ARG A 272 -16.13 1.71 -10.87
CA ARG A 272 -16.72 2.66 -9.95
C ARG A 272 -17.09 1.98 -8.60
N ARG A 273 -17.40 0.67 -8.60
CA ARG A 273 -17.55 -0.15 -7.38
C ARG A 273 -16.21 -0.44 -6.71
N LEU A 274 -15.17 -0.53 -7.53
CA LEU A 274 -13.80 -0.81 -7.11
C LEU A 274 -12.99 0.47 -6.85
N LEU A 275 -13.61 1.65 -6.97
CA LEU A 275 -12.94 2.93 -6.84
C LEU A 275 -12.10 3.06 -5.55
N PRO A 276 -12.58 2.65 -4.35
CA PRO A 276 -11.74 2.69 -3.15
C PRO A 276 -10.42 1.92 -3.29
N ILE A 277 -10.49 0.73 -3.88
CA ILE A 277 -9.33 -0.15 -4.10
C ILE A 277 -8.39 0.48 -5.12
N HIS A 278 -8.93 0.95 -6.26
CA HIS A 278 -8.13 1.61 -7.29
C HIS A 278 -7.39 2.83 -6.77
N LEU A 279 -8.02 3.64 -5.92
CA LEU A 279 -7.37 4.83 -5.35
C LEU A 279 -6.25 4.47 -4.37
N LEU A 280 -6.40 3.41 -3.56
CA LEU A 280 -5.33 2.93 -2.68
C LEU A 280 -4.13 2.40 -3.48
N VAL A 281 -4.40 1.63 -4.54
CA VAL A 281 -3.36 1.13 -5.46
C VAL A 281 -2.67 2.30 -6.17
N ALA A 282 -3.45 3.22 -6.75
CA ALA A 282 -2.94 4.37 -7.49
C ALA A 282 -2.10 5.30 -6.61
N GLN A 283 -2.54 5.57 -5.37
CA GLN A 283 -1.75 6.35 -4.41
C GLN A 283 -0.40 5.70 -4.13
N THR A 284 -0.37 4.39 -3.91
CA THR A 284 0.86 3.65 -3.60
C THR A 284 1.83 3.67 -4.79
N ILE A 285 1.32 3.46 -6.01
CA ILE A 285 2.08 3.57 -7.26
C ILE A 285 2.65 4.99 -7.43
N LEU A 286 1.81 6.02 -7.28
CA LEU A 286 2.22 7.42 -7.44
C LEU A 286 3.30 7.79 -6.42
N THR A 287 3.16 7.32 -5.18
CA THR A 287 4.13 7.61 -4.13
C THR A 287 5.47 6.94 -4.41
N ALA A 288 5.47 5.70 -4.91
CA ALA A 288 6.70 5.02 -5.33
C ALA A 288 7.38 5.72 -6.53
N ALA A 289 6.60 6.27 -7.46
CA ALA A 289 7.13 7.02 -8.60
C ALA A 289 7.75 8.36 -8.18
N ILE A 290 7.14 9.08 -7.24
CA ILE A 290 7.61 10.39 -6.78
C ILE A 290 8.82 10.26 -5.86
N PHE A 291 8.73 9.43 -4.82
CA PHE A 291 9.77 9.32 -3.79
C PHE A 291 10.81 8.28 -4.19
N THR A 292 10.71 7.06 -3.65
CA THR A 292 11.64 5.95 -3.88
C THR A 292 10.84 4.65 -4.03
N SER A 293 11.42 3.63 -4.66
CA SER A 293 10.73 2.40 -5.03
C SER A 293 11.56 1.16 -4.73
N MET A 294 10.85 0.10 -4.30
CA MET A 294 11.36 -1.27 -4.23
C MET A 294 10.18 -2.24 -4.18
N PRO A 295 10.36 -3.52 -4.54
CA PRO A 295 9.26 -4.48 -4.58
C PRO A 295 8.42 -4.53 -3.29
N ARG A 296 9.01 -4.47 -2.08
CA ARG A 296 8.24 -4.44 -0.82
C ARG A 296 7.34 -3.22 -0.63
N PHE A 297 7.58 -2.10 -1.29
CA PHE A 297 6.73 -0.91 -1.11
C PHE A 297 5.32 -1.10 -1.64
N ARG A 298 5.10 -2.08 -2.52
CA ARG A 298 3.75 -2.46 -2.96
C ARG A 298 3.04 -3.42 -2.01
N ALA A 299 3.73 -3.99 -1.03
CA ALA A 299 3.18 -5.01 -0.13
C ALA A 299 1.80 -4.65 0.46
N PRO A 300 1.54 -3.41 0.94
CA PRO A 300 0.23 -3.06 1.50
C PRO A 300 -0.93 -3.15 0.49
N VAL A 301 -0.65 -3.09 -0.81
CA VAL A 301 -1.66 -3.16 -1.88
C VAL A 301 -1.65 -4.48 -2.65
N GLU A 302 -0.67 -5.37 -2.42
CA GLU A 302 -0.65 -6.73 -2.98
C GLU A 302 -1.92 -7.57 -2.73
N PRO A 303 -2.63 -7.44 -1.59
CA PRO A 303 -3.92 -8.12 -1.40
C PRO A 303 -4.96 -7.77 -2.48
N PHE A 304 -4.87 -6.56 -3.06
CA PHE A 304 -5.79 -6.11 -4.11
C PHE A 304 -5.44 -6.66 -5.48
N PHE A 305 -4.15 -6.91 -5.74
CA PHE A 305 -3.71 -7.67 -6.92
C PHE A 305 -4.22 -9.11 -6.82
N LEU A 306 -4.01 -9.77 -5.68
CA LEU A 306 -4.51 -11.11 -5.39
C LEU A 306 -6.03 -11.22 -5.58
N LEU A 307 -6.79 -10.22 -5.10
CA LEU A 307 -8.23 -10.12 -5.30
C LEU A 307 -8.61 -10.06 -6.79
N LEU A 308 -7.94 -9.22 -7.58
CA LEU A 308 -8.21 -9.12 -9.02
C LEU A 308 -7.81 -10.39 -9.78
N ALA A 309 -6.71 -11.03 -9.39
CA ALA A 309 -6.32 -12.32 -9.94
C ALA A 309 -7.37 -13.40 -9.67
N ALA A 310 -7.96 -13.43 -8.47
CA ALA A 310 -9.07 -14.31 -8.15
C ALA A 310 -10.29 -14.09 -9.06
N VAL A 311 -10.61 -12.84 -9.39
CA VAL A 311 -11.69 -12.54 -10.36
C VAL A 311 -11.39 -13.13 -11.74
N ALA A 312 -10.16 -12.95 -12.24
CA ALA A 312 -9.76 -13.49 -13.54
C ALA A 312 -9.84 -15.01 -13.57
N LEU A 313 -9.29 -15.68 -12.56
CA LEU A 313 -9.32 -17.14 -12.44
C LEU A 313 -10.76 -17.67 -12.35
N ARG A 314 -11.63 -17.03 -11.56
CA ARG A 314 -13.04 -17.43 -11.45
C ARG A 314 -13.76 -17.31 -12.79
N ARG A 315 -13.54 -16.22 -13.52
CA ARG A 315 -14.13 -16.01 -14.85
C ARG A 315 -13.60 -17.01 -15.88
N TRP A 316 -12.30 -17.29 -15.85
CA TRP A 316 -11.72 -18.30 -16.72
C TRP A 316 -12.33 -19.68 -16.47
N TRP A 317 -12.49 -20.08 -15.20
CA TRP A 317 -13.16 -21.32 -14.83
C TRP A 317 -14.60 -21.39 -15.36
N THR A 318 -15.38 -20.30 -15.23
CA THR A 318 -16.76 -20.28 -15.76
C THR A 318 -16.81 -20.45 -17.28
N LEU A 319 -15.90 -19.80 -18.02
CA LEU A 319 -15.85 -19.93 -19.48
C LEU A 319 -15.41 -21.33 -19.90
N TRP A 320 -14.43 -21.90 -19.20
CA TRP A 320 -13.92 -23.24 -19.45
C TRP A 320 -14.97 -24.33 -19.17
N ALA A 321 -15.78 -24.16 -18.13
CA ALA A 321 -16.89 -25.06 -17.78
C ALA A 321 -18.09 -24.95 -18.74
N ALA A 322 -18.27 -23.80 -19.40
CA ALA A 322 -19.36 -23.57 -20.35
C ALA A 322 -19.06 -24.10 -21.77
N CYS A 323 -17.83 -24.58 -22.05
CA CYS A 323 -17.48 -25.15 -23.35
C CYS A 323 -18.22 -26.49 -23.58
N PRO A 324 -18.92 -26.67 -24.72
CA PRO A 324 -19.60 -27.93 -25.05
C PRO A 324 -18.63 -29.12 -25.06
N GLY A 325 -19.03 -30.24 -24.46
CA GLY A 325 -18.28 -31.52 -24.50
C GLY A 325 -17.41 -31.85 -23.28
N ARG A 326 -17.58 -31.16 -22.14
CA ARG A 326 -16.87 -31.49 -20.89
C ARG A 326 -17.76 -32.11 -19.83
N PRO A 327 -17.22 -33.02 -18.99
CA PRO A 327 -17.96 -33.55 -17.86
C PRO A 327 -18.33 -32.40 -16.93
N GLY A 328 -19.62 -32.25 -16.65
CA GLY A 328 -20.13 -31.25 -15.71
C GLY A 328 -19.52 -31.44 -14.32
N PRO A 329 -19.52 -30.40 -13.47
CA PRO A 329 -19.03 -30.53 -12.11
C PRO A 329 -19.81 -31.63 -11.39
N ALA A 330 -19.08 -32.63 -10.88
CA ALA A 330 -19.60 -33.69 -10.03
C ALA A 330 -20.07 -33.13 -8.67
#